data_AF-A0A9D9Q025-F1
#
_entry.id   AF-A0A9D9Q025-F1
#
_cell.length_a   1.000
_cell.length_b   1.000
_cell.length_c   1.000
_cell.angle_alpha   90.00
_cell.angle_beta   90.00
_cell.angle_gamma   90.00
#
_symmetry.space_group_name_H-M   'P 1'
#
loop_
_entity.id
_entity.type
_entity.pdbx_description
1 polymer ?
#
loop_
_entity_poly.entity_id
_entity_poly.type
_entity_poly.pdbx_seq_one_letter_code
_entity_poly.pdbx_strand_id
1 'polypeptide(L)'
;MDFKCSACRAVEPASPRVWRCANCGGVLDVASRAGFAPDLIETRDPSLWRYRAMIGTPEGAAPVSMGEGLTPLVPATFAGQQVHFKLEYLAPTGAFK
;
A
#
# COMPACT_ATOMS: atom_id res chain seq x y z
N MET A 1 -10.85 10.87 -0.49
CA MET A 1 -9.86 10.25 0.44
C MET A 1 -9.42 11.35 1.37
N ASP A 2 -9.39 11.07 2.66
CA ASP A 2 -8.99 12.03 3.70
C ASP A 2 -7.83 11.46 4.51
N PHE A 3 -7.08 12.35 5.16
CA PHE A 3 -6.06 11.98 6.14
C PHE A 3 -6.55 12.24 7.56
N LYS A 4 -6.11 11.40 8.50
CA LYS A 4 -6.38 11.52 9.93
C LYS A 4 -5.08 11.57 10.70
N CYS A 5 -4.92 12.58 11.54
CA CYS A 5 -3.77 12.67 12.42
C CYS A 5 -3.79 11.56 13.48
N SER A 6 -2.68 10.84 13.63
CA SER A 6 -2.55 9.78 14.64
C SER A 6 -2.55 10.33 16.07
N ALA A 7 -2.08 11.57 16.27
CA ALA A 7 -1.97 12.20 17.58
C ALA A 7 -3.25 12.96 18.00
N CYS A 8 -3.64 14.01 17.27
CA CYS A 8 -4.77 14.87 17.66
C CYS A 8 -6.11 14.48 17.00
N ARG A 9 -6.12 13.46 16.13
CA ARG A 9 -7.31 12.94 15.44
C ARG A 9 -8.01 13.91 14.50
N ALA A 10 -7.44 15.09 14.25
CA ALA A 10 -7.90 16.00 13.21
C ALA A 10 -7.95 15.29 11.85
N VAL A 11 -9.00 15.57 11.08
CA VAL A 11 -9.22 15.03 9.74
C VAL A 11 -9.15 16.17 8.74
N GLU A 12 -8.42 15.96 7.65
CA GLU A 12 -8.26 16.94 6.58
C GLU A 12 -8.26 16.26 5.20
N PRO A 13 -8.73 16.94 4.14
CA PRO A 13 -8.72 16.37 2.79
C PRO A 13 -7.30 16.00 2.35
N ALA A 14 -7.14 14.80 1.75
CA ALA A 14 -5.84 14.37 1.25
C ALA A 14 -5.39 15.24 0.07
N SER A 15 -4.15 15.73 0.13
CA SER A 15 -3.54 16.54 -0.92
C SER A 15 -2.02 16.35 -0.92
N PRO A 16 -1.33 16.43 -2.08
CA PRO A 16 0.12 16.30 -2.15
C PRO A 16 0.91 17.30 -1.28
N ARG A 17 0.28 18.41 -0.87
CA ARG A 17 0.89 19.43 -0.01
C ARG A 17 0.73 19.14 1.48
N VAL A 18 -0.12 18.19 1.86
CA VAL A 18 -0.45 17.84 3.24
C VAL A 18 0.43 16.67 3.66
N TRP A 19 1.59 16.99 4.24
CA TRP A 19 2.60 15.99 4.65
C TRP A 19 2.72 15.84 6.18
N ARG A 20 2.08 16.72 6.95
CA ARG A 20 1.96 16.66 8.40
C ARG A 20 0.67 17.35 8.84
N CYS A 21 0.17 17.00 10.02
CA CYS A 21 -1.03 17.63 10.56
C CYS A 21 -0.85 19.15 10.74
N ALA A 22 -1.77 19.93 10.17
CA ALA A 22 -1.74 21.39 10.31
C ALA A 22 -1.96 21.88 11.75
N ASN A 23 -2.69 21.09 12.57
CA ASN A 23 -3.04 21.47 13.94
C ASN A 23 -1.92 21.18 14.95
N CYS A 24 -1.27 20.00 14.86
CA CYS A 24 -0.30 19.57 15.88
C CYS A 24 1.04 19.08 15.32
N GLY A 25 1.25 19.10 14.00
CA GLY A 25 2.47 18.64 13.34
C GLY A 25 2.68 17.11 13.32
N GLY A 26 1.74 16.33 13.84
CA GLY A 26 1.84 14.87 13.93
C GLY A 26 1.71 14.14 12.58
N VAL A 27 2.04 12.85 12.60
CA VAL A 27 1.94 11.95 11.44
C VAL A 27 0.48 11.78 11.01
N LEU A 28 0.28 11.70 9.70
CA LEU A 28 -1.01 11.48 9.07
C LEU A 28 -1.13 10.04 8.59
N ASP A 29 -2.33 9.48 8.76
CA ASP A 29 -2.73 8.17 8.23
C ASP A 29 -3.93 8.34 7.28
N VAL A 30 -4.23 7.33 6.47
CA VAL A 30 -5.44 7.30 5.64
C VAL A 30 -6.66 7.17 6.55
N ALA A 31 -7.58 8.14 6.48
CA ALA A 31 -8.69 8.25 7.42
C ALA A 31 -9.69 7.08 7.34
N SER A 32 -9.86 6.49 6.15
CA SER A 32 -10.69 5.33 5.93
C SER A 32 -10.07 4.38 4.91
N ARG A 33 -10.06 3.09 5.27
CA ARG A 33 -9.72 1.98 4.38
C ARG A 33 -10.79 0.92 4.59
N ALA A 34 -11.24 0.28 3.53
CA ALA A 34 -12.11 -0.87 3.69
C ALA A 34 -11.37 -1.98 4.43
N GLY A 35 -12.12 -2.80 5.17
CA GLY A 35 -11.56 -4.01 5.77
C GLY A 35 -11.06 -4.97 4.68
N PHE A 36 -10.22 -5.92 5.09
CA PHE A 36 -9.76 -6.96 4.18
C PHE A 36 -10.94 -7.87 3.75
N ALA A 37 -11.13 -8.01 2.45
CA ALA A 37 -12.19 -8.79 1.81
C ALA A 37 -11.59 -9.59 0.64
N PRO A 38 -11.27 -10.88 0.84
CA PRO A 38 -10.60 -11.71 -0.18
C PRO A 38 -11.37 -11.84 -1.49
N ASP A 39 -12.70 -11.83 -1.42
CA ASP A 39 -13.62 -11.92 -2.54
C ASP A 39 -13.58 -10.69 -3.46
N LEU A 40 -13.10 -9.55 -2.95
CA LEU A 40 -12.92 -8.32 -3.73
C LEU A 40 -11.54 -8.24 -4.41
N ILE A 41 -10.71 -9.29 -4.32
CA ILE A 41 -9.41 -9.32 -5.00
C ILE A 41 -9.63 -9.61 -6.50
N GLU A 42 -9.20 -8.69 -7.35
CA GLU A 42 -9.26 -8.85 -8.81
C GLU A 42 -8.11 -9.78 -9.27
N THR A 43 -8.30 -11.10 -9.19
CA THR A 43 -7.22 -12.10 -9.38
C THR A 43 -6.60 -12.14 -10.77
N ARG A 44 -7.23 -11.53 -11.78
CA ARG A 44 -6.70 -11.41 -13.14
C ARG A 44 -5.75 -10.23 -13.33
N ASP A 45 -5.76 -9.27 -12.40
CA ASP A 45 -4.82 -8.16 -12.38
C ASP A 45 -3.51 -8.62 -11.70
N PRO A 46 -2.38 -8.66 -12.44
CA PRO A 46 -1.10 -9.09 -11.88
C PRO A 46 -0.41 -8.01 -11.04
N SER A 47 -0.96 -6.80 -10.97
CA SER A 47 -0.38 -5.68 -10.23
C SER A 47 -0.93 -5.55 -8.80
N LEU A 48 -0.46 -4.55 -8.05
CA LEU A 48 -1.03 -4.19 -6.75
C LEU A 48 -2.47 -3.63 -6.86
N TRP A 49 -2.90 -3.17 -8.03
CA TRP A 49 -4.25 -2.67 -8.27
C TRP A 49 -5.33 -3.73 -8.06
N ARG A 50 -4.97 -5.02 -8.07
CA ARG A 50 -5.84 -6.12 -7.66
C ARG A 50 -6.48 -5.95 -6.27
N TYR A 51 -5.91 -5.09 -5.42
CA TYR A 51 -6.39 -4.79 -4.07
C TYR A 51 -7.08 -3.42 -3.93
N ARG A 52 -7.43 -2.75 -5.06
CA ARG A 52 -8.01 -1.39 -5.07
C ARG A 52 -9.20 -1.18 -4.12
N ALA A 53 -10.02 -2.20 -3.94
CA ALA A 53 -11.17 -2.16 -3.03
C ALA A 53 -10.79 -1.96 -1.55
N MET A 54 -9.52 -2.20 -1.17
CA MET A 54 -9.06 -2.24 0.23
C MET A 54 -7.90 -1.26 0.53
N ILE A 55 -7.13 -0.85 -0.48
CA ILE A 55 -5.95 0.00 -0.27
C ILE A 55 -6.25 1.50 -0.10
N GLY A 56 -7.53 1.89 -0.19
CA GLY A 56 -8.00 3.25 0.09
C GLY A 56 -7.96 4.20 -1.11
N THR A 57 -7.79 3.71 -2.33
CA THR A 57 -7.71 4.54 -3.55
C THR A 57 -8.92 5.47 -3.70
N PRO A 58 -8.73 6.72 -4.17
CA PRO A 58 -9.85 7.60 -4.49
C PRO A 58 -10.82 6.97 -5.49
N GLU A 59 -12.11 7.27 -5.34
CA GLU A 59 -13.13 6.84 -6.30
C GLU A 59 -12.81 7.39 -7.69
N GLY A 60 -12.90 6.53 -8.71
CA GLY A 60 -12.60 6.89 -10.10
C GLY A 60 -11.11 7.04 -10.43
N ALA A 61 -10.18 6.73 -9.51
CA ALA A 61 -8.75 6.74 -9.81
C ALA A 61 -8.41 5.76 -10.93
N ALA A 62 -7.80 6.26 -11.99
CA ALA A 62 -7.30 5.43 -13.09
C ALA A 62 -6.01 4.70 -12.67
N PRO A 63 -5.90 3.39 -12.92
CA PRO A 63 -4.66 2.66 -12.65
C PRO A 63 -3.47 3.21 -13.42
N VAL A 64 -2.37 3.46 -12.71
CA VAL A 64 -1.04 3.69 -13.29
C VAL A 64 -0.16 2.59 -12.73
N SER A 65 0.38 1.74 -13.60
CA SER A 65 1.09 0.54 -13.19
C SER A 65 2.14 0.12 -14.22
N MET A 66 3.20 -0.53 -13.75
CA MET A 66 4.14 -1.29 -14.59
C MET A 66 3.98 -2.80 -14.39
N GLY A 67 2.89 -3.24 -13.76
CA GLY A 67 2.68 -4.62 -13.33
C GLY A 67 3.40 -4.94 -12.01
N GLU A 68 3.64 -3.95 -11.15
CA GLU A 68 4.30 -4.12 -9.85
C GLU A 68 3.50 -4.97 -8.87
N GLY A 69 4.18 -5.65 -7.95
CA GLY A 69 3.58 -6.61 -7.04
C GLY A 69 3.86 -8.06 -7.46
N LEU A 70 3.27 -9.01 -6.74
CA LEU A 70 3.43 -10.46 -6.98
C LEU A 70 4.88 -10.95 -7.13
N THR A 71 5.84 -10.22 -6.55
CA THR A 71 7.23 -10.63 -6.47
C THR A 71 7.36 -11.98 -5.76
N PRO A 72 8.31 -12.84 -6.14
CA PRO A 72 8.35 -14.20 -5.65
C PRO A 72 8.71 -14.28 -4.16
N LEU A 73 8.21 -15.33 -3.52
CA LEU A 73 8.61 -15.74 -2.18
C LEU A 73 9.49 -16.99 -2.32
N VAL A 74 10.81 -16.81 -2.25
CA VAL A 74 11.79 -17.85 -2.60
C VAL A 74 12.31 -18.56 -1.34
N PRO A 75 12.18 -19.89 -1.23
CA PRO A 75 12.73 -20.65 -0.11
C PRO A 75 14.26 -20.71 -0.16
N ALA A 76 14.91 -20.69 1.00
CA ALA A 76 16.36 -20.82 1.12
C ALA A 76 16.77 -21.29 2.51
N THR A 77 17.98 -21.87 2.61
CA THR A 77 18.64 -22.12 3.89
C THR A 77 19.49 -20.91 4.26
N PHE A 78 19.17 -20.22 5.35
CA PHE A 78 19.95 -19.10 5.87
C PHE A 78 20.36 -19.38 7.31
N ALA A 79 21.67 -19.34 7.60
CA ALA A 79 22.22 -19.66 8.92
C ALA A 79 21.70 -21.00 9.50
N GLY A 80 21.60 -22.03 8.64
CA GLY A 80 21.12 -23.37 9.02
C GLY A 80 19.60 -23.50 9.16
N GLN A 81 18.81 -22.46 8.88
CA GLN A 81 17.36 -22.47 9.01
C GLN A 81 16.67 -22.33 7.66
N GLN A 82 15.52 -22.99 7.48
CA GLN A 82 14.65 -22.80 6.32
C GLN A 82 13.90 -21.48 6.46
N VAL A 83 14.09 -20.58 5.51
CA VAL A 83 13.42 -19.28 5.45
C VAL A 83 12.87 -19.02 4.06
N HIS A 84 11.99 -18.03 3.94
CA HIS A 84 11.53 -17.53 2.65
C HIS A 84 11.91 -16.07 2.49
N PHE A 85 12.48 -15.73 1.34
CA PHE A 85 12.81 -14.36 0.96
C PHE A 85 11.74 -13.79 0.03
N LYS A 86 11.16 -12.66 0.42
CA LYS A 86 10.25 -11.88 -0.43
C LYS A 86 11.09 -10.92 -1.28
N LEU A 87 11.28 -11.23 -2.56
CA LEU A 87 12.27 -10.57 -3.42
C LEU A 87 11.72 -9.30 -4.08
N GLU A 88 11.47 -8.25 -3.29
CA GLU A 88 10.86 -7.01 -3.80
C GLU A 88 11.74 -6.23 -4.79
N TYR A 89 13.05 -6.48 -4.82
CA TYR A 89 13.94 -5.91 -5.83
C TYR A 89 13.69 -6.47 -7.25
N LEU A 90 12.84 -7.50 -7.40
CA LEU A 90 12.39 -7.98 -8.71
C LEU A 90 11.17 -7.21 -9.25
N ALA A 91 10.67 -6.21 -8.52
CA ALA A 91 9.70 -5.26 -9.07
C ALA A 91 10.32 -4.47 -10.25
N PRO A 92 9.50 -3.86 -11.14
CA PRO A 92 9.99 -3.25 -12.39
C PRO A 92 11.08 -2.18 -12.23
N THR A 93 11.13 -1.49 -11.09
CA THR A 93 12.12 -0.44 -10.77
C THR A 93 13.39 -0.96 -10.12
N GLY A 94 13.48 -2.26 -9.81
CA GLY A 94 14.58 -2.84 -9.04
C GLY A 94 14.49 -2.61 -7.53
N ALA A 95 13.35 -2.11 -7.03
CA ALA A 95 13.17 -1.77 -5.62
C ALA A 95 11.71 -1.97 -5.15
N PHE A 96 11.51 -2.01 -3.84
CA PHE A 96 10.19 -2.12 -3.20
C PHE A 96 9.28 -0.88 -3.37
N LYS A 97 9.84 0.27 -3.76
CA LYS A 97 9.11 1.54 -3.83
C LYS A 97 8.25 1.62 -5.08
#